data_AF-A0A7H8YTE0-F1
#
_entry.id   AF-A0A7H8YTE0-F1
#
_cell.length_a   1.000
_cell.length_b   1.000
_cell.length_c   1.000
_cell.angle_alpha   90.00
_cell.angle_beta   90.00
_cell.angle_gamma   90.00
#
_symmetry.space_group_name_H-M   'P 1'
#
loop_
_entity.id
_entity.type
_entity.pdbx_description
1 polymer ?
#
loop_
_entity_poly.entity_id
_entity_poly.type
_entity_poly.pdbx_seq_one_letter_code
_entity_poly.pdbx_strand_id
1 'polypeptide(L)'
;MKWIAITDIYEEFDINSYDIEFEEFYFVDENTLILSGFKGIGTPSRTGIIFISKDLGETYHKIEFVNESIYFISVTKKYCLIETEKTDNQRNVYLLNNSNLKYEKIGEYDESLFSYGVFNGKILECKSYDISKFTDIETHKMYNIPENWQHKKYQLHSDNTLYYVENKNLYTYNLLTQKEEVKVLSQNYDILLVKNDDIFLVKFNFFKDKATLYNLEEREIYTESEEEIKYYKYKDFICYYKSSTPYITLNYSFDKGKNWYSYEADNFFAASRPVAYYKDRYIVLKGGVYRNSEKDKGGGRIMVGEFLKD
;
A
#
# COMPACT_ATOMS: atom_id res chain seq x y z
N MET A 1 -11.42 17.42 10.90
CA MET A 1 -10.10 16.97 10.38
C MET A 1 -9.09 18.08 10.64
N LYS A 2 -7.81 17.76 10.82
CA LYS A 2 -6.71 18.74 10.89
C LYS A 2 -5.54 18.28 10.02
N TRP A 3 -4.79 19.22 9.46
CA TRP A 3 -3.49 18.91 8.84
C TRP A 3 -2.44 18.78 9.92
N ILE A 4 -1.69 17.68 9.89
CA ILE A 4 -0.62 17.41 10.85
C ILE A 4 0.77 17.63 10.22
N ALA A 5 0.88 17.53 8.89
CA ALA A 5 2.08 17.90 8.15
C ALA A 5 1.74 18.50 6.78
N ILE A 6 2.49 19.52 6.37
CA ILE A 6 2.44 20.15 5.04
C ILE A 6 3.88 20.44 4.62
N THR A 7 4.43 19.63 3.73
CA THR A 7 5.88 19.64 3.47
C THR A 7 6.18 19.87 2.00
N ASP A 8 7.15 20.76 1.74
CA ASP A 8 7.75 20.97 0.42
C ASP A 8 8.98 20.07 0.25
N ILE A 9 8.74 18.83 -0.12
CA ILE A 9 9.81 17.86 -0.36
C ILE A 9 10.70 18.23 -1.55
N TYR A 10 10.25 19.11 -2.44
CA TYR A 10 11.05 19.58 -3.57
C TYR A 10 12.10 20.58 -3.08
N GLU A 11 11.67 21.52 -2.24
CA GLU A 11 12.59 22.48 -1.60
C GLU A 11 13.55 21.79 -0.62
N GLU A 12 13.05 20.89 0.23
CA GLU A 12 13.85 20.21 1.26
C GLU A 12 15.05 19.46 0.68
N PHE A 13 14.89 18.89 -0.51
CA PHE A 13 15.93 18.08 -1.16
C PHE A 13 16.56 18.75 -2.39
N ASP A 14 16.31 20.05 -2.61
CA ASP A 14 16.78 20.83 -3.77
C ASP A 14 16.50 20.12 -5.10
N ILE A 15 15.26 19.65 -5.26
CA ILE A 15 14.79 18.91 -6.43
C ILE A 15 13.87 19.81 -7.24
N ASN A 16 14.15 19.92 -8.54
CA ASN A 16 13.19 20.50 -9.47
C ASN A 16 11.91 19.64 -9.52
N SER A 17 10.76 20.25 -9.25
CA SER A 17 9.47 19.56 -9.26
C SER A 17 9.09 18.97 -10.62
N TYR A 18 9.73 19.43 -11.71
CA TYR A 18 9.57 18.86 -13.05
C TYR A 18 10.43 17.61 -13.31
N ASP A 19 11.29 17.23 -12.37
CA ASP A 19 12.21 16.10 -12.55
C ASP A 19 11.75 14.83 -11.84
N ILE A 20 10.79 14.93 -10.89
CA ILE A 20 10.27 13.81 -10.09
C ILE A 20 8.76 13.68 -10.21
N GLU A 21 8.31 12.43 -10.39
CA GLU A 21 6.91 12.05 -10.28
C GLU A 21 6.74 10.96 -9.22
N PHE A 22 5.82 11.20 -8.27
CA PHE A 22 5.41 10.20 -7.28
C PHE A 22 4.27 9.36 -7.82
N GLU A 23 4.42 8.05 -7.77
CA GLU A 23 3.43 7.10 -8.28
C GLU A 23 2.64 6.45 -7.16
N GLU A 24 3.29 6.06 -6.06
CA GLU A 24 2.64 5.29 -4.99
C GLU A 24 2.94 5.85 -3.59
N PHE A 25 2.00 5.60 -2.68
CA PHE A 25 1.97 6.15 -1.33
C PHE A 25 1.51 5.05 -0.38
N TYR A 26 2.30 4.76 0.65
CA TYR A 26 2.02 3.67 1.58
C TYR A 26 2.18 4.12 3.02
N PHE A 27 1.23 3.71 3.86
CA PHE A 27 1.45 3.69 5.29
C PHE A 27 2.00 2.33 5.70
N VAL A 28 3.15 2.33 6.36
CA VAL A 28 3.72 1.11 6.99
C VAL A 28 3.00 0.83 8.30
N ASP A 29 2.77 1.89 9.08
CA ASP A 29 2.09 1.90 10.37
C ASP A 29 1.47 3.28 10.62
N GLU A 30 1.08 3.55 11.87
CA GLU A 30 0.43 4.79 12.27
C GLU A 30 1.36 6.02 12.32
N ASN A 31 2.67 5.85 12.09
CA ASN A 31 3.65 6.94 12.15
C ASN A 31 4.51 7.03 10.89
N THR A 32 4.58 5.95 10.12
CA THR A 32 5.50 5.82 8.99
C THR A 32 4.79 5.88 7.65
N LEU A 33 5.19 6.84 6.82
CA LEU A 33 4.71 7.06 5.45
C LEU A 33 5.85 6.83 4.45
N ILE A 34 5.57 6.11 3.37
CA ILE A 34 6.48 5.89 2.25
C ILE A 34 5.88 6.51 0.99
N LEU A 35 6.70 7.28 0.28
CA LEU A 35 6.41 7.84 -1.04
C LEU A 35 7.36 7.20 -2.04
N SER A 36 6.86 6.58 -3.09
CA SER A 36 7.69 6.04 -4.18
C SER A 36 7.42 6.76 -5.49
N GLY A 37 8.45 6.83 -6.31
CA GLY A 37 8.37 7.46 -7.62
C GLY A 37 9.67 7.31 -8.39
N PHE A 38 9.83 8.15 -9.40
CA PHE A 38 11.04 8.16 -10.20
C PHE A 38 11.51 9.58 -10.51
N LYS A 39 12.80 9.70 -10.77
CA LYS A 39 13.48 10.89 -11.28
C LYS A 39 13.94 10.65 -12.73
N GLY A 40 13.96 11.72 -13.51
CA GLY A 40 14.40 11.70 -14.91
C GLY A 40 13.21 11.59 -15.87
N ILE A 41 12.22 12.46 -15.68
CA ILE A 41 11.07 12.53 -16.60
C ILE A 41 11.60 12.84 -18.00
N GLY A 42 11.24 11.99 -18.97
CA GLY A 42 11.68 12.11 -20.37
C GLY A 42 13.07 11.58 -20.68
N THR A 43 13.78 10.96 -19.72
CA THR A 43 15.08 10.30 -19.96
C THR A 43 14.94 8.78 -20.04
N PRO A 44 15.76 8.09 -20.86
CA PRO A 44 15.75 6.63 -20.95
C PRO A 44 16.27 5.96 -19.67
N SER A 45 17.11 6.66 -18.89
CA SER A 45 17.57 6.22 -17.57
C SER A 45 16.72 6.87 -16.48
N ARG A 46 15.75 6.12 -15.94
CA ARG A 46 15.00 6.54 -14.76
C ARG A 46 15.73 6.09 -13.50
N THR A 47 15.66 6.92 -12.47
CA THR A 47 16.15 6.60 -11.12
C THR A 47 14.95 6.46 -10.22
N GLY A 48 14.75 5.28 -9.63
CA GLY A 48 13.74 5.01 -8.63
C GLY A 48 14.07 5.77 -7.36
N ILE A 49 13.08 6.41 -6.76
CA ILE A 49 13.27 7.19 -5.54
C ILE A 49 12.20 6.80 -4.52
N ILE A 50 12.63 6.64 -3.28
CA ILE A 50 11.75 6.44 -2.13
C ILE A 50 12.03 7.54 -1.10
N PHE A 51 10.97 8.17 -0.60
CA PHE A 51 11.02 9.01 0.58
C PHE A 51 10.28 8.32 1.72
N ILE A 52 10.89 8.32 2.90
CA ILE A 52 10.35 7.66 4.09
C ILE A 52 10.26 8.69 5.20
N SER A 53 9.05 8.95 5.69
CA SER A 53 8.83 9.73 6.89
C SER A 53 8.52 8.80 8.06
N LYS A 54 9.08 9.12 9.23
CA LYS A 54 8.83 8.46 10.53
C LYS A 54 7.95 9.29 11.47
N ASP A 55 7.51 10.44 10.99
CA ASP A 55 6.82 11.50 11.70
C ASP A 55 5.64 12.04 10.87
N LEU A 56 4.97 11.15 10.12
CA LEU A 56 3.76 11.47 9.36
C LEU A 56 3.88 12.65 8.40
N GLY A 57 5.04 12.78 7.78
CA GLY A 57 5.34 13.68 6.68
C GLY A 57 6.04 14.97 7.09
N GLU A 58 6.40 15.16 8.36
CA GLU A 58 7.15 16.34 8.80
C GLU A 58 8.58 16.35 8.24
N THR A 59 9.28 15.22 8.28
CA THR A 59 10.61 15.04 7.71
C THR A 59 10.70 13.77 6.87
N TYR A 60 11.62 13.75 5.91
CA TYR A 60 11.83 12.59 5.06
C TYR A 60 13.28 12.11 5.03
N HIS A 61 13.45 10.81 4.86
CA HIS A 61 14.69 10.18 4.46
C HIS A 61 14.58 9.75 2.99
N LYS A 62 15.56 10.12 2.16
CA LYS A 62 15.58 9.82 0.72
C LYS A 62 16.49 8.63 0.41
N ILE A 63 15.99 7.71 -0.40
CA ILE A 63 16.74 6.60 -1.01
C ILE A 63 16.64 6.72 -2.54
N GLU A 64 17.77 6.55 -3.23
CA GLU A 64 17.83 6.57 -4.70
C GLU A 64 18.40 5.24 -5.24
N PHE A 65 17.76 4.70 -6.27
CA PHE A 65 18.18 3.52 -7.01
C PHE A 65 18.65 3.96 -8.41
N VAL A 66 19.94 4.29 -8.51
CA VAL A 66 20.51 4.92 -9.71
C VAL A 66 20.48 3.94 -10.89
N ASN A 67 19.88 4.37 -12.01
CA ASN A 67 19.66 3.57 -13.23
C ASN A 67 18.74 2.35 -13.04
N GLU A 68 17.88 2.39 -12.03
CA GLU A 68 16.88 1.35 -11.77
C GLU A 68 15.54 2.02 -11.52
N SER A 69 14.45 1.50 -12.11
CA SER A 69 13.10 1.96 -11.78
C SER A 69 12.52 1.11 -10.66
N ILE A 70 11.65 1.67 -9.82
CA ILE A 70 10.92 0.85 -8.84
C ILE A 70 9.89 0.03 -9.62
N TYR A 71 9.94 -1.29 -9.47
CA TYR A 71 8.99 -2.21 -10.07
C TYR A 71 7.84 -2.48 -9.09
N PHE A 72 8.17 -2.76 -7.83
CA PHE A 72 7.18 -3.08 -6.80
C PHE A 72 7.72 -2.85 -5.39
N ILE A 73 6.84 -2.53 -4.45
CA ILE A 73 7.17 -2.44 -3.01
C ILE A 73 6.17 -3.27 -2.19
N SER A 74 6.69 -4.30 -1.50
CA SER A 74 5.93 -5.00 -0.47
C SER A 74 6.15 -4.34 0.89
N VAL A 75 5.15 -3.61 1.37
CA VAL A 75 5.22 -2.87 2.63
C VAL A 75 4.74 -3.70 3.81
N THR A 76 5.59 -3.86 4.82
CA THR A 76 5.21 -4.49 6.10
C THR A 76 5.81 -3.71 7.26
N LYS A 77 5.35 -3.94 8.50
CA LYS A 77 5.82 -3.17 9.67
C LYS A 77 7.34 -3.22 9.88
N LYS A 78 7.95 -4.41 9.79
CA LYS A 78 9.37 -4.60 10.15
C LYS A 78 10.31 -4.30 8.99
N TYR A 79 9.99 -4.83 7.81
CA TYR A 79 10.80 -4.66 6.61
C TYR A 79 9.92 -4.33 5.40
N CYS A 80 10.48 -3.61 4.43
CA CYS A 80 9.91 -3.52 3.10
C CYS A 80 10.79 -4.31 2.12
N LEU A 81 10.16 -5.06 1.23
CA LEU A 81 10.83 -5.63 0.06
C LEU A 81 10.65 -4.63 -1.08
N ILE A 82 11.74 -4.21 -1.70
CA ILE A 82 11.73 -3.27 -2.83
C ILE A 82 12.32 -4.01 -4.02
N GLU A 83 11.51 -4.21 -5.05
CA GLU A 83 11.93 -4.74 -6.33
C GLU A 83 12.17 -3.57 -7.28
N THR A 84 13.33 -3.55 -7.91
CA THR A 84 13.67 -2.56 -8.94
C THR A 84 14.01 -3.27 -10.24
N GLU A 85 13.86 -2.56 -11.35
CA GLU A 85 14.11 -3.07 -12.69
C GLU A 85 15.11 -2.16 -13.42
N LYS A 86 16.13 -2.80 -13.99
CA LYS A 86 17.11 -2.16 -14.88
C LYS A 86 16.60 -2.13 -16.32
N THR A 87 17.28 -1.36 -17.16
CA THR A 87 16.94 -1.20 -18.59
C THR A 87 17.03 -2.50 -19.40
N ASP A 88 17.77 -3.49 -18.92
CA ASP A 88 17.90 -4.82 -19.52
C ASP A 88 16.90 -5.84 -18.95
N ASN A 89 15.86 -5.38 -18.25
CA ASN A 89 14.84 -6.17 -17.55
C ASN A 89 15.37 -7.05 -16.42
N GLN A 90 16.62 -6.86 -16.01
CA GLN A 90 17.16 -7.53 -14.84
C GLN A 90 16.59 -6.87 -13.58
N ARG A 91 16.09 -7.68 -12.65
CA ARG A 91 15.51 -7.18 -11.40
C ARG A 91 16.47 -7.33 -10.24
N ASN A 92 16.55 -6.28 -9.42
CA ASN A 92 17.21 -6.33 -8.12
C ASN A 92 16.17 -6.34 -7.01
N VAL A 93 16.54 -6.93 -5.89
CA VAL A 93 15.71 -6.92 -4.68
C VAL A 93 16.49 -6.36 -3.52
N TYR A 94 15.87 -5.39 -2.87
CA TYR A 94 16.38 -4.74 -1.68
C TYR A 94 15.48 -5.02 -0.49
N LEU A 95 16.11 -5.21 0.66
CA LEU A 95 15.41 -5.30 1.94
C LEU A 95 15.65 -4.03 2.73
N LEU A 96 14.61 -3.24 2.95
CA LEU A 96 14.63 -2.03 3.77
C LEU A 96 14.16 -2.35 5.17
N ASN A 97 14.98 -2.04 6.18
CA ASN A 97 14.61 -2.14 7.58
C ASN A 97 13.90 -0.87 8.04
N ASN A 98 12.62 -0.97 8.40
CA ASN A 98 11.83 0.19 8.78
C ASN A 98 12.25 0.81 10.12
N SER A 99 13.00 0.11 10.97
CA SER A 99 13.41 0.66 12.26
C SER A 99 14.60 1.62 12.15
N ASN A 100 15.55 1.34 11.27
CA ASN A 100 16.81 2.09 11.16
C ASN A 100 17.06 2.67 9.76
N LEU A 101 16.11 2.45 8.83
CA LEU A 101 16.12 2.91 7.43
C LEU A 101 17.31 2.42 6.61
N LYS A 102 18.08 1.44 7.12
CA LYS A 102 19.11 0.77 6.33
C LYS A 102 18.44 -0.13 5.31
N TYR A 103 18.97 -0.13 4.10
CA TYR A 103 18.56 -1.05 3.05
C TYR A 103 19.80 -1.72 2.45
N GLU A 104 19.62 -2.96 2.00
CA GLU A 104 20.67 -3.73 1.35
C GLU A 104 20.10 -4.53 0.19
N LYS A 105 20.91 -4.76 -0.84
CA LYS A 105 20.56 -5.63 -1.95
C LYS A 105 20.69 -7.08 -1.48
N ILE A 106 19.59 -7.82 -1.53
CA ILE A 106 19.52 -9.23 -1.10
C ILE A 106 19.48 -10.22 -2.28
N GLY A 107 19.24 -9.73 -3.49
CA GLY A 107 19.18 -10.61 -4.65
C GLY A 107 19.12 -9.86 -5.98
N GLU A 108 19.31 -10.64 -7.04
CA GLU A 108 19.23 -10.23 -8.44
C GLU A 108 18.75 -11.43 -9.25
N TYR A 109 17.81 -11.22 -10.16
CA TYR A 109 17.17 -12.32 -10.87
C TYR A 109 16.61 -11.91 -12.23
N ASP A 110 16.35 -12.95 -13.03
CA ASP A 110 15.59 -12.89 -14.28
C ASP A 110 14.20 -13.50 -14.00
N GLU A 111 13.15 -12.72 -14.24
CA GLU A 111 11.76 -13.11 -13.99
C GLU A 111 11.36 -14.40 -14.71
N SER A 112 11.98 -14.70 -15.86
CA SER A 112 11.70 -15.92 -16.63
C SER A 112 12.14 -17.21 -15.92
N LEU A 113 13.02 -17.11 -14.92
CA LEU A 113 13.58 -18.27 -14.19
C LEU A 113 13.14 -18.29 -12.72
N PHE A 114 12.97 -17.11 -12.14
CA PHE A 114 12.77 -16.92 -10.72
C PHE A 114 11.89 -15.70 -10.47
N SER A 115 11.07 -15.72 -9.43
CA SER A 115 10.41 -14.50 -8.94
C SER A 115 10.25 -14.53 -7.44
N TYR A 116 10.20 -13.35 -6.84
CA TYR A 116 9.73 -13.21 -5.47
C TYR A 116 8.20 -13.10 -5.49
N GLY A 117 7.57 -13.75 -4.52
CA GLY A 117 6.12 -13.78 -4.39
C GLY A 117 5.65 -13.01 -3.17
N VAL A 118 4.77 -13.61 -2.39
CA VAL A 118 4.23 -12.99 -1.18
C VAL A 118 5.31 -12.78 -0.11
N PHE A 119 5.24 -11.65 0.60
CA PHE A 119 6.14 -11.27 1.67
C PHE A 119 5.37 -10.71 2.87
N ASN A 120 5.65 -11.19 4.08
CA ASN A 120 4.96 -10.74 5.30
C ASN A 120 5.85 -9.96 6.28
N GLY A 121 7.04 -9.54 5.84
CA GLY A 121 7.97 -8.81 6.69
C GLY A 121 8.99 -9.69 7.39
N LYS A 122 8.92 -11.00 7.18
CA LYS A 122 9.91 -11.96 7.71
C LYS A 122 10.10 -13.15 6.79
N ILE A 123 8.99 -13.71 6.33
CA ILE A 123 8.98 -14.82 5.40
C ILE A 123 8.76 -14.28 3.99
N LEU A 124 9.63 -14.69 3.08
CA LEU A 124 9.62 -14.35 1.67
C LEU A 124 9.37 -15.60 0.83
N GLU A 125 8.38 -15.52 -0.04
CA GLU A 125 8.17 -16.52 -1.08
C GLU A 125 9.18 -16.35 -2.22
N CYS A 126 9.84 -17.45 -2.57
CA CYS A 126 10.74 -17.58 -3.69
C CYS A 126 10.16 -18.63 -4.65
N LYS A 127 9.85 -18.23 -5.88
CA LYS A 127 9.31 -19.09 -6.92
C LYS A 127 10.37 -19.39 -7.96
N SER A 128 10.59 -20.66 -8.26
CA SER A 128 11.46 -21.08 -9.35
C SER A 128 10.78 -22.20 -10.13
N TYR A 129 10.64 -22.02 -11.45
CA TYR A 129 9.93 -22.97 -12.33
C TYR A 129 8.57 -23.43 -11.73
N ASP A 130 7.77 -22.47 -11.27
CA ASP A 130 6.46 -22.65 -10.60
C ASP A 130 6.46 -23.37 -9.25
N ILE A 131 7.62 -23.73 -8.70
CA ILE A 131 7.73 -24.30 -7.36
C ILE A 131 7.94 -23.18 -6.35
N SER A 132 7.01 -23.07 -5.40
CA SER A 132 7.07 -22.07 -4.34
C SER A 132 7.78 -22.62 -3.10
N LYS A 133 8.75 -21.87 -2.60
CA LYS A 133 9.45 -22.10 -1.32
C LYS A 133 9.43 -20.83 -0.50
N PHE A 134 9.38 -20.98 0.81
CA PHE A 134 9.31 -19.83 1.73
C PHE A 134 10.58 -19.77 2.55
N THR A 135 11.22 -18.61 2.60
CA THR A 135 12.49 -18.43 3.32
C THR A 135 12.32 -17.35 4.38
N ASP A 136 12.73 -17.65 5.61
CA ASP A 136 12.91 -16.64 6.64
C ASP A 136 14.15 -15.80 6.30
N ILE A 137 13.96 -14.52 6.06
CA ILE A 137 15.03 -13.63 5.58
C ILE A 137 16.12 -13.40 6.63
N GLU A 138 15.81 -13.56 7.92
CA GLU A 138 16.78 -13.33 9.00
C GLU A 138 17.56 -14.60 9.34
N THR A 139 16.90 -15.75 9.33
CA THR A 139 17.52 -17.03 9.72
C THR A 139 17.93 -17.90 8.53
N HIS A 140 17.52 -17.52 7.32
CA HIS A 140 17.65 -18.31 6.08
C HIS A 140 17.01 -19.71 6.15
N LYS A 141 16.15 -19.96 7.14
CA LYS A 141 15.42 -21.21 7.25
C LYS A 141 14.37 -21.29 6.15
N MET A 142 14.36 -22.42 5.44
CA MET A 142 13.36 -22.70 4.40
C MET A 142 12.16 -23.47 4.98
N TYR A 143 10.97 -23.14 4.50
CA TYR A 143 9.71 -23.81 4.76
C TYR A 143 9.11 -24.23 3.42
N ASN A 144 8.72 -25.50 3.35
CA ASN A 144 8.01 -26.05 2.20
C ASN A 144 6.52 -26.01 2.47
N ILE A 145 5.75 -25.83 1.40
CA ILE A 145 4.30 -26.03 1.41
C ILE A 145 3.97 -27.40 0.81
N PRO A 146 2.85 -28.02 1.21
CA PRO A 146 2.38 -29.26 0.61
C PRO A 146 2.07 -29.10 -0.89
N GLU A 147 2.09 -30.19 -1.65
CA GLU A 147 1.88 -30.17 -3.10
C GLU A 147 0.51 -29.60 -3.49
N ASN A 148 -0.55 -29.89 -2.72
CA ASN A 148 -1.90 -29.34 -2.94
C ASN A 148 -2.01 -27.82 -2.72
N TRP A 149 -1.00 -27.19 -2.12
CA TRP A 149 -0.89 -25.74 -1.98
C TRP A 149 -0.12 -25.09 -3.12
N GLN A 150 0.68 -25.86 -3.87
CA GLN A 150 1.41 -25.31 -5.02
C GLN A 150 0.41 -24.79 -6.06
N HIS A 151 0.76 -23.68 -6.69
CA HIS A 151 -0.05 -22.99 -7.71
C HIS A 151 -1.40 -22.43 -7.22
N LYS A 152 -1.71 -22.52 -5.91
CA LYS A 152 -2.90 -21.87 -5.34
C LYS A 152 -2.67 -20.36 -5.23
N LYS A 153 -3.75 -19.59 -5.43
CA LYS A 153 -3.75 -18.13 -5.22
C LYS A 153 -3.95 -17.82 -3.74
N TYR A 154 -2.94 -18.10 -2.93
CA TYR A 154 -2.98 -17.80 -1.51
C TYR A 154 -2.55 -16.37 -1.18
N GLN A 155 -2.92 -15.94 0.02
CA GLN A 155 -2.42 -14.75 0.69
C GLN A 155 -1.57 -15.18 1.89
N LEU A 156 -0.48 -14.46 2.16
CA LEU A 156 0.36 -14.68 3.35
C LEU A 156 0.08 -13.60 4.38
N HIS A 157 -0.34 -14.02 5.58
CA HIS A 157 -0.62 -13.12 6.69
C HIS A 157 0.62 -12.91 7.58
N SER A 158 0.59 -11.87 8.41
CA SER A 158 1.69 -11.50 9.32
C SER A 158 2.04 -12.57 10.36
N ASP A 159 1.11 -13.47 10.68
CA ASP A 159 1.31 -14.61 11.59
C ASP A 159 1.96 -15.84 10.93
N ASN A 160 2.37 -15.73 9.66
CA ASN A 160 2.96 -16.80 8.83
C ASN A 160 1.96 -17.86 8.37
N THR A 161 0.66 -17.57 8.42
CA THR A 161 -0.38 -18.44 7.90
C THR A 161 -0.70 -18.06 6.45
N LEU A 162 -0.69 -19.06 5.58
CA LEU A 162 -1.20 -18.97 4.21
C LEU A 162 -2.70 -19.22 4.20
N TYR A 163 -3.43 -18.43 3.43
CA TYR A 163 -4.88 -18.54 3.28
C TYR A 163 -5.24 -18.66 1.81
N TYR A 164 -6.12 -19.60 1.44
CA TYR A 164 -6.84 -19.55 0.17
C TYR A 164 -8.29 -20.02 0.33
N VAL A 165 -9.13 -19.61 -0.61
CA VAL A 165 -10.54 -20.05 -0.66
C VAL A 165 -10.79 -20.85 -1.92
N GLU A 166 -11.50 -21.96 -1.78
CA GLU A 166 -11.91 -22.80 -2.91
C GLU A 166 -13.11 -23.65 -2.50
N ASN A 167 -14.13 -23.78 -3.35
CA ASN A 167 -15.26 -24.71 -3.16
C ASN A 167 -15.94 -24.65 -1.77
N LYS A 168 -16.29 -23.45 -1.29
CA LYS A 168 -16.84 -23.17 0.07
C LYS A 168 -15.90 -23.50 1.24
N ASN A 169 -14.63 -23.72 0.99
CA ASN A 169 -13.67 -23.97 2.05
C ASN A 169 -12.67 -22.83 2.13
N LEU A 170 -12.41 -22.36 3.34
CA LEU A 170 -11.24 -21.57 3.67
C LEU A 170 -10.16 -22.51 4.17
N TYR A 171 -9.07 -22.62 3.42
CA TYR A 171 -7.91 -23.41 3.77
C TYR A 171 -6.87 -22.51 4.42
N THR A 172 -6.27 -22.99 5.50
CA THR A 172 -5.18 -22.31 6.20
C THR A 172 -4.02 -23.25 6.40
N TYR A 173 -2.80 -22.79 6.13
CA TYR A 173 -1.58 -23.55 6.41
C TYR A 173 -0.55 -22.65 7.08
N ASN A 174 -0.21 -22.96 8.31
CA ASN A 174 0.79 -22.20 9.05
C ASN A 174 2.19 -22.71 8.74
N LEU A 175 3.04 -21.87 8.14
CA LEU A 175 4.37 -22.26 7.66
C LEU A 175 5.29 -22.77 8.77
N LEU A 176 5.15 -22.25 10.00
CA LEU A 176 6.04 -22.58 11.11
C LEU A 176 5.66 -23.90 11.79
N THR A 177 4.36 -24.09 12.04
CA THR A 177 3.83 -25.29 12.71
C THR A 177 3.53 -26.41 11.73
N GLN A 178 3.50 -26.11 10.42
CA GLN A 178 3.09 -27.03 9.35
C GLN A 178 1.69 -27.61 9.54
N LYS A 179 0.83 -26.87 10.25
CA LYS A 179 -0.55 -27.28 10.52
C LYS A 179 -1.46 -26.77 9.42
N GLU A 180 -2.21 -27.69 8.81
CA GLU A 180 -3.30 -27.39 7.88
C GLU A 180 -4.65 -27.46 8.60
N GLU A 181 -5.52 -26.49 8.35
CA GLU A 181 -6.92 -26.49 8.80
C GLU A 181 -7.84 -26.06 7.67
N VAL A 182 -9.09 -26.51 7.75
CA VAL A 182 -10.13 -26.20 6.76
C VAL A 182 -11.41 -25.78 7.49
N LYS A 183 -11.88 -24.57 7.20
CA LYS A 183 -13.18 -24.06 7.66
C LYS A 183 -14.19 -24.13 6.51
N VAL A 184 -15.28 -24.87 6.72
CA VAL A 184 -16.41 -24.87 5.78
C VAL A 184 -17.19 -23.57 5.94
N LEU A 185 -17.35 -22.85 4.84
CA LEU A 185 -18.06 -21.59 4.76
C LEU A 185 -19.52 -21.81 4.37
N SER A 186 -20.40 -20.89 4.78
CA SER A 186 -21.83 -20.93 4.45
C SER A 186 -22.09 -20.79 2.94
N GLN A 187 -21.20 -20.10 2.23
CA GLN A 187 -21.29 -19.84 0.80
C GLN A 187 -19.92 -19.86 0.10
N ASN A 188 -19.94 -19.78 -1.23
CA ASN A 188 -18.73 -19.62 -2.03
C ASN A 188 -18.27 -18.15 -2.02
N TYR A 189 -16.96 -17.96 -2.02
CA TYR A 189 -16.27 -16.70 -2.22
C TYR A 189 -15.25 -16.88 -3.35
N ASP A 190 -14.99 -15.79 -4.08
CA ASP A 190 -14.21 -15.85 -5.31
C ASP A 190 -12.71 -15.67 -5.06
N ILE A 191 -12.34 -14.74 -4.16
CA ILE A 191 -10.94 -14.47 -3.79
C ILE A 191 -10.82 -14.07 -2.32
N LEU A 192 -9.57 -14.01 -1.85
CA LEU A 192 -9.17 -13.34 -0.63
C LEU A 192 -8.48 -12.01 -0.94
N LEU A 193 -8.75 -11.00 -0.13
CA LEU A 193 -8.05 -9.71 -0.14
C LEU A 193 -7.43 -9.48 1.23
N VAL A 194 -6.17 -9.02 1.26
CA VAL A 194 -5.51 -8.54 2.47
C VAL A 194 -5.38 -7.03 2.39
N LYS A 195 -5.88 -6.32 3.40
CA LYS A 195 -5.78 -4.85 3.49
C LYS A 195 -5.54 -4.45 4.94
N ASN A 196 -4.43 -3.76 5.21
CA ASN A 196 -4.03 -3.35 6.56
C ASN A 196 -3.93 -4.52 7.56
N ASP A 197 -3.42 -5.68 7.11
CA ASP A 197 -3.34 -6.95 7.86
C ASP A 197 -4.71 -7.61 8.14
N ASP A 198 -5.83 -6.98 7.77
CA ASP A 198 -7.14 -7.63 7.82
C ASP A 198 -7.34 -8.49 6.55
N ILE A 199 -7.86 -9.71 6.72
CA ILE A 199 -8.22 -10.62 5.61
C ILE A 199 -9.72 -10.54 5.35
N PHE A 200 -10.09 -10.35 4.09
CA PHE A 200 -11.46 -10.28 3.62
C PHE A 200 -11.77 -11.41 2.64
N LEU A 201 -12.91 -12.06 2.84
CA LEU A 201 -13.55 -12.91 1.84
C LEU A 201 -14.26 -12.00 0.83
N VAL A 202 -14.00 -12.18 -0.46
CA VAL A 202 -14.57 -11.33 -1.51
C VAL A 202 -15.51 -12.15 -2.39
N LYS A 203 -16.69 -11.61 -2.64
CA LYS A 203 -17.66 -12.16 -3.58
C LYS A 203 -18.01 -11.14 -4.65
N PHE A 204 -17.77 -11.50 -5.90
CA PHE A 204 -18.10 -10.68 -7.06
C PHE A 204 -19.55 -10.92 -7.49
N ASN A 205 -20.19 -9.84 -7.88
CA ASN A 205 -21.47 -9.83 -8.56
C ASN A 205 -21.27 -9.14 -9.90
N PHE A 206 -20.83 -9.94 -10.89
CA PHE A 206 -20.54 -9.48 -12.25
C PHE A 206 -21.77 -8.93 -12.99
N PHE A 207 -23.00 -9.28 -12.57
CA PHE A 207 -24.21 -8.70 -13.17
C PHE A 207 -24.49 -7.27 -12.73
N LYS A 208 -23.90 -6.85 -11.61
CA LYS A 208 -24.10 -5.52 -11.01
C LYS A 208 -22.82 -4.72 -10.91
N ASP A 209 -21.72 -5.23 -11.47
CA ASP A 209 -20.37 -4.66 -11.35
C ASP A 209 -20.03 -4.30 -9.89
N LYS A 210 -20.29 -5.26 -8.99
CA LYS A 210 -20.13 -5.10 -7.54
C LYS A 210 -19.20 -6.15 -6.95
N ALA A 211 -18.42 -5.77 -5.94
CA ALA A 211 -17.67 -6.68 -5.09
C ALA A 211 -18.13 -6.51 -3.65
N THR A 212 -18.49 -7.59 -2.96
CA THR A 212 -18.88 -7.54 -1.55
C THR A 212 -17.81 -8.19 -0.70
N LEU A 213 -17.34 -7.48 0.33
CA LEU A 213 -16.31 -7.94 1.24
C LEU A 213 -16.95 -8.38 2.55
N TYR A 214 -16.48 -9.51 3.06
CA TYR A 214 -16.89 -10.11 4.32
C TYR A 214 -15.65 -10.36 5.17
N ASN A 215 -15.80 -10.35 6.50
CA ASN A 215 -14.74 -10.87 7.36
C ASN A 215 -14.71 -12.41 7.35
N LEU A 216 -13.75 -13.02 8.03
CA LEU A 216 -13.62 -14.48 8.14
C LEU A 216 -14.78 -15.17 8.89
N GLU A 217 -15.65 -14.39 9.57
CA GLU A 217 -16.90 -14.86 10.18
C GLU A 217 -18.12 -14.63 9.28
N GLU A 218 -17.89 -14.38 7.99
CA GLU A 218 -18.90 -14.22 6.95
C GLU A 218 -19.89 -13.07 7.22
N ARG A 219 -19.50 -12.10 8.06
CA ARG A 219 -20.26 -10.86 8.24
C ARG A 219 -19.87 -9.89 7.14
N GLU A 220 -20.88 -9.40 6.42
CA GLU A 220 -20.70 -8.37 5.39
C GLU A 220 -20.11 -7.10 6.01
N ILE A 221 -19.03 -6.59 5.41
CA ILE A 221 -18.35 -5.37 5.84
C ILE A 221 -18.80 -4.20 4.97
N TYR A 222 -18.66 -4.32 3.65
CA TYR A 222 -19.18 -3.37 2.68
C TYR A 222 -19.25 -3.98 1.27
N THR A 223 -20.05 -3.37 0.40
CA THR A 223 -20.02 -3.57 -1.04
C THR A 223 -19.28 -2.40 -1.71
N GLU A 224 -18.56 -2.68 -2.79
CA GLU A 224 -17.98 -1.70 -3.72
C GLU A 224 -18.68 -1.84 -5.08
N SER A 225 -18.89 -0.73 -5.77
CA SER A 225 -19.33 -0.63 -7.17
C SER A 225 -18.55 0.48 -7.86
N GLU A 226 -18.59 0.55 -9.20
CA GLU A 226 -17.96 1.66 -9.94
C GLU A 226 -18.42 3.05 -9.46
N GLU A 227 -19.72 3.21 -9.19
CA GLU A 227 -20.26 4.47 -8.63
C GLU A 227 -19.71 4.79 -7.23
N GLU A 228 -19.40 3.74 -6.46
CA GLU A 228 -18.89 3.86 -5.09
C GLU A 228 -17.36 3.96 -5.00
N ILE A 229 -16.61 3.84 -6.10
CA ILE A 229 -15.14 4.05 -6.14
C ILE A 229 -14.76 5.46 -5.64
N LYS A 230 -15.71 6.41 -5.67
CA LYS A 230 -15.51 7.75 -5.11
C LYS A 230 -15.35 7.78 -3.59
N TYR A 231 -15.71 6.70 -2.90
CA TYR A 231 -15.63 6.56 -1.45
C TYR A 231 -14.46 5.66 -1.05
N TYR A 232 -13.60 6.16 -0.18
CA TYR A 232 -12.73 5.31 0.61
C TYR A 232 -13.55 4.66 1.74
N LYS A 233 -13.44 3.34 1.90
CA LYS A 233 -14.09 2.58 2.96
C LYS A 233 -13.07 1.77 3.77
N TYR A 234 -13.24 1.78 5.08
CA TYR A 234 -12.52 0.92 6.01
C TYR A 234 -13.39 0.59 7.22
N LYS A 235 -13.86 -0.66 7.34
CA LYS A 235 -14.81 -1.09 8.38
C LYS A 235 -16.06 -0.19 8.38
N ASP A 236 -16.34 0.51 9.46
CA ASP A 236 -17.48 1.43 9.56
C ASP A 236 -17.15 2.86 9.07
N PHE A 237 -15.89 3.12 8.73
CA PHE A 237 -15.44 4.41 8.23
C PHE A 237 -15.67 4.55 6.73
N ILE A 238 -16.18 5.72 6.34
CA ILE A 238 -16.37 6.13 4.96
C ILE A 238 -15.83 7.54 4.80
N CYS A 239 -15.05 7.79 3.76
CA CYS A 239 -14.60 9.11 3.37
C CYS A 239 -14.82 9.32 1.87
N TYR A 240 -15.32 10.48 1.48
CA TYR A 240 -15.31 10.89 0.08
C TYR A 240 -14.82 12.32 -0.08
N TYR A 241 -14.27 12.53 -1.26
CA TYR A 241 -13.64 13.76 -1.67
C TYR A 241 -14.50 14.45 -2.73
N LYS A 242 -14.76 15.74 -2.53
CA LYS A 242 -15.33 16.62 -3.55
C LYS A 242 -14.31 17.71 -3.88
N SER A 243 -13.88 17.73 -5.14
CA SER A 243 -13.06 18.81 -5.69
C SER A 243 -13.94 19.83 -6.38
N SER A 244 -13.73 21.10 -6.09
CA SER A 244 -14.15 22.19 -6.98
C SER A 244 -13.10 23.27 -6.88
N THR A 245 -12.22 23.38 -7.88
CA THR A 245 -11.20 24.44 -7.92
C THR A 245 -11.83 25.78 -7.57
N PRO A 246 -11.37 26.51 -6.53
CA PRO A 246 -10.11 26.36 -5.79
C PRO A 246 -10.13 25.49 -4.51
N TYR A 247 -11.28 24.95 -4.11
CA TYR A 247 -11.49 24.34 -2.80
C TYR A 247 -11.60 22.81 -2.83
N ILE A 248 -11.35 22.23 -1.67
CA ILE A 248 -11.55 20.81 -1.41
C ILE A 248 -12.43 20.63 -0.21
N THR A 249 -13.42 19.77 -0.36
CA THR A 249 -14.22 19.29 0.74
C THR A 249 -13.99 17.80 0.94
N LEU A 250 -13.58 17.44 2.15
CA LEU A 250 -13.49 16.06 2.61
C LEU A 250 -14.67 15.79 3.53
N ASN A 251 -15.52 14.85 3.15
CA ASN A 251 -16.65 14.43 3.96
C ASN A 251 -16.38 13.02 4.46
N TYR A 252 -16.51 12.80 5.76
CA TYR A 252 -16.19 11.52 6.36
C TYR A 252 -17.15 11.18 7.49
N SER A 253 -17.26 9.89 7.78
CA SER A 253 -18.16 9.31 8.75
C SER A 253 -17.48 8.12 9.41
N PHE A 254 -17.63 7.98 10.73
CA PHE A 254 -17.12 6.82 11.48
C PHE A 254 -18.17 5.72 11.73
N ASP A 255 -19.41 5.92 11.28
CA ASP A 255 -20.54 5.05 11.61
C ASP A 255 -21.43 4.70 10.41
N LYS A 256 -20.81 4.43 9.26
CA LYS A 256 -21.47 4.07 8.00
C LYS A 256 -22.46 5.11 7.47
N GLY A 257 -22.17 6.39 7.69
CA GLY A 257 -22.88 7.53 7.14
C GLY A 257 -24.09 7.97 7.96
N LYS A 258 -24.19 7.53 9.23
CA LYS A 258 -25.25 8.00 10.13
C LYS A 258 -24.95 9.42 10.60
N ASN A 259 -23.68 9.71 10.89
CA ASN A 259 -23.19 11.04 11.23
C ASN A 259 -22.06 11.44 10.27
N TRP A 260 -22.17 12.63 9.69
CA TRP A 260 -21.19 13.17 8.73
C TRP A 260 -20.43 14.35 9.31
N TYR A 261 -19.12 14.33 9.09
CA TYR A 261 -18.21 15.44 9.33
C TYR A 261 -17.75 15.98 7.98
N SER A 262 -17.60 17.28 7.88
CA SER A 262 -17.12 17.95 6.68
C SER A 262 -15.92 18.82 7.05
N TYR A 263 -14.85 18.69 6.29
CA TYR A 263 -13.71 19.58 6.33
C TYR A 263 -13.58 20.28 4.99
N GLU A 264 -13.53 21.61 5.01
CA GLU A 264 -13.22 22.43 3.85
C GLU A 264 -11.79 22.95 3.99
N ALA A 265 -11.00 22.77 2.95
CA ALA A 265 -9.64 23.24 2.87
C ALA A 265 -9.62 24.76 2.65
N ASP A 266 -9.19 25.50 3.66
CA ASP A 266 -8.87 26.92 3.54
C ASP A 266 -7.39 27.10 3.13
N ASN A 267 -7.14 27.92 2.11
CA ASN A 267 -5.79 28.37 1.68
C ASN A 267 -4.91 27.39 0.86
N PHE A 268 -5.42 26.25 0.40
CA PHE A 268 -4.72 25.42 -0.59
C PHE A 268 -5.69 24.68 -1.52
N PHE A 269 -5.21 24.29 -2.70
CA PHE A 269 -5.88 23.31 -3.55
C PHE A 269 -5.13 21.99 -3.54
N ALA A 270 -5.84 20.87 -3.66
CA ALA A 270 -5.17 19.64 -4.08
C ALA A 270 -5.10 19.61 -5.60
N ALA A 271 -3.92 19.28 -6.09
CA ALA A 271 -3.68 19.01 -7.49
C ALA A 271 -4.25 17.64 -7.90
N SER A 272 -4.61 16.79 -6.92
CA SER A 272 -5.10 15.44 -7.15
C SER A 272 -6.23 15.04 -6.20
N ARG A 273 -6.90 13.92 -6.51
CA ARG A 273 -7.62 13.12 -5.51
C ARG A 273 -6.66 12.70 -4.38
N PRO A 274 -7.16 12.36 -3.18
CA PRO A 274 -6.36 11.75 -2.13
C PRO A 274 -5.55 10.57 -2.65
N VAL A 275 -4.26 10.52 -2.30
CA VAL A 275 -3.29 9.55 -2.81
C VAL A 275 -3.03 8.39 -1.87
N ALA A 276 -3.32 8.55 -0.56
CA ALA A 276 -3.31 7.44 0.40
C ALA A 276 -4.27 7.69 1.56
N TYR A 277 -4.62 6.59 2.24
CA TYR A 277 -5.37 6.56 3.48
C TYR A 277 -4.77 5.54 4.44
N TYR A 278 -4.72 5.85 5.73
CA TYR A 278 -4.45 4.86 6.78
C TYR A 278 -5.69 4.64 7.63
N LYS A 279 -6.37 3.52 7.36
CA LYS A 279 -7.59 3.11 8.08
C LYS A 279 -8.57 4.29 8.15
N ASP A 280 -9.17 4.52 9.31
CA ASP A 280 -10.07 5.63 9.63
C ASP A 280 -9.35 6.86 10.21
N ARG A 281 -8.01 6.92 10.11
CA ARG A 281 -7.22 7.91 10.86
C ARG A 281 -6.53 8.95 9.99
N TYR A 282 -5.83 8.55 8.95
CA TYR A 282 -5.03 9.47 8.14
C TYR A 282 -5.40 9.48 6.67
N ILE A 283 -5.13 10.61 6.03
CA ILE A 283 -5.28 10.84 4.59
C ILE A 283 -4.06 11.61 4.06
N VAL A 284 -3.62 11.30 2.84
CA VAL A 284 -2.53 12.01 2.16
C VAL A 284 -3.03 12.63 0.86
N LEU A 285 -2.70 13.91 0.64
CA LEU A 285 -3.00 14.62 -0.60
C LEU A 285 -1.71 15.23 -1.18
N LYS A 286 -1.66 15.33 -2.51
CA LYS A 286 -0.74 16.23 -3.21
C LYS A 286 -1.47 17.55 -3.48
N GLY A 287 -0.93 18.66 -2.99
CA GLY A 287 -1.56 19.97 -3.15
C GLY A 287 -0.60 21.10 -3.44
N GLY A 288 -1.15 22.27 -3.71
CA GLY A 288 -0.43 23.54 -3.82
C GLY A 288 -1.10 24.59 -2.93
N VAL A 289 -0.29 25.39 -2.25
CA VAL A 289 -0.77 26.46 -1.34
C VAL A 289 -1.02 27.74 -2.14
N TYR A 290 -2.08 28.50 -1.79
CA TYR A 290 -2.42 29.74 -2.49
C TYR A 290 -1.42 30.87 -2.20
N ARG A 291 -1.06 31.64 -3.24
CA ARG A 291 0.00 32.68 -3.28
C ARG A 291 -0.05 33.80 -2.24
N ASN A 292 -1.10 33.96 -1.45
CA ASN A 292 -1.24 35.10 -0.52
C ASN A 292 -0.80 34.82 0.91
N SER A 293 -0.27 33.63 1.22
CA SER A 293 0.47 33.34 2.45
C SER A 293 1.95 33.15 2.11
N GLU A 294 2.74 34.22 2.29
CA GLU A 294 4.20 34.30 2.17
C GLU A 294 4.82 33.98 0.79
N LYS A 295 5.34 35.05 0.18
CA LYS A 295 6.23 35.21 -0.98
C LYS A 295 6.77 33.93 -1.68
N ASP A 296 6.50 33.90 -2.99
CA ASP A 296 7.31 33.29 -4.06
C ASP A 296 7.30 31.77 -4.32
N LYS A 297 6.53 30.94 -3.62
CA LYS A 297 6.55 29.47 -3.87
C LYS A 297 5.17 28.83 -4.02
N GLY A 298 4.59 28.98 -5.22
CA GLY A 298 3.60 28.00 -5.68
C GLY A 298 4.33 26.72 -6.04
N GLY A 299 4.06 25.61 -5.34
CA GLY A 299 4.76 24.34 -5.54
C GLY A 299 3.97 23.17 -4.98
N GLY A 300 4.32 21.95 -5.40
CA GLY A 300 3.71 20.73 -4.87
C GLY A 300 4.05 20.54 -3.39
N ARG A 301 3.06 20.14 -2.61
CA ARG A 301 3.16 19.81 -1.19
C ARG A 301 2.63 18.42 -0.96
N ILE A 302 3.27 17.69 -0.06
CA ILE A 302 2.68 16.50 0.54
C ILE A 302 1.98 16.92 1.82
N MET A 303 0.68 16.66 1.88
CA MET A 303 -0.17 17.05 2.99
C MET A 303 -0.71 15.80 3.68
N VAL A 304 -0.45 15.67 4.97
CA VAL A 304 -0.95 14.56 5.79
C VAL A 304 -1.98 15.11 6.77
N GLY A 305 -3.20 14.58 6.68
CA GLY A 305 -4.34 14.98 7.50
C GLY A 305 -4.78 13.88 8.46
N GLU A 306 -5.26 14.28 9.64
CA GLU A 306 -5.86 13.40 10.64
C GLU A 306 -7.38 13.65 10.74
N PHE A 307 -8.17 12.59 10.64
CA PHE A 307 -9.62 12.65 10.86
C PHE A 307 -9.92 12.79 12.35
N LEU A 308 -10.89 13.66 12.68
CA LEU A 308 -11.29 13.96 14.05
C LEU A 308 -12.75 13.57 14.25
N LYS A 309 -13.08 13.01 15.42
CA LYS A 309 -14.45 12.62 15.82
C LYS A 309 -15.24 13.74 16.49
N ASP A 310 -14.64 14.91 16.64
CA ASP A 310 -15.18 16.03 17.44
C ASP A 310 -15.97 17.03 16.62
#